data_AF-A0A521T8B5-F1
#
_entry.id   AF-A0A521T8B5-F1
#
_cell.length_a   1.000
_cell.length_b   1.000
_cell.length_c   1.000
_cell.angle_alpha   90.00
_cell.angle_beta   90.00
_cell.angle_gamma   90.00
#
_symmetry.space_group_name_H-M   'P 1'
#
loop_
_entity.id
_entity.type
_entity.pdbx_description
1 polymer ?
#
loop_
_entity_poly.entity_id
_entity_poly.type
_entity_poly.pdbx_seq_one_letter_code
_entity_poly.pdbx_strand_id
1 'polypeptide(L)'
;MSRIQIDDIRCKGCGRCITACPKDLIEFSTELNDRGYTYVSFNGHQEDCTGCTLCAVVCPDQGVEVWNHKDKQTFVNTAGLTENMTHYCPGCTHGVVHRLTAEVLEELGLLDRTVGIAPVGCSVLAYEYFNIDMFEAAHGRAPAVATGAKRARPNLIVFTYQGDGDLASIGGNEILHAANRGEKITVIFVNNAIYGMTGGQMAPTTMPEQKTTTSPMGRDVETTGYPMRVSELLATLKTPAFIARGSAHDGKHSLKLKRLIKQAFEYQRDNTCFSFVEVLSTCPTNWGMSPDEADKWLETDMMPYYPLGIFKQPEAPHAD
;
A
#
# COMPACT_ATOMS: atom_id res chain seq x y z
N MET A 1 14.72 29.03 7.65
CA MET A 1 15.36 28.24 6.57
C MET A 1 14.66 26.89 6.52
N SER A 2 14.55 26.27 5.34
CA SER A 2 14.03 24.91 5.30
C SER A 2 15.00 23.98 6.04
N ARG A 3 14.48 22.94 6.68
CA ARG A 3 15.31 21.93 7.34
C ARG A 3 14.71 20.55 7.22
N ILE A 4 15.53 19.54 7.41
CA ILE A 4 15.15 18.12 7.42
C ILE A 4 15.73 17.46 8.66
N GLN A 5 14.96 16.53 9.22
CA GLN A 5 15.36 15.69 10.34
C GLN A 5 15.04 14.24 9.97
N ILE A 6 16.01 13.37 10.21
CA ILE A 6 15.86 11.93 10.01
C ILE A 6 15.89 11.27 11.39
N ASP A 7 14.87 10.48 11.68
CA ASP A 7 14.80 9.61 12.85
C ASP A 7 15.62 8.34 12.56
N ASP A 8 16.81 8.28 13.13
CA ASP A 8 17.77 7.20 12.98
C ASP A 8 17.26 5.88 13.60
N ILE A 9 16.47 5.93 14.67
CA ILE A 9 15.87 4.76 15.34
C ILE A 9 14.79 4.12 14.46
N ARG A 10 13.94 4.94 13.82
CA ARG A 10 12.91 4.44 12.88
C ARG A 10 13.49 3.97 11.57
N CYS A 11 14.56 4.62 11.10
CA CYS A 11 15.11 4.36 9.78
C CYS A 11 15.70 2.96 9.67
N LYS A 12 15.28 2.23 8.62
CA LYS A 12 15.76 0.88 8.32
C LYS A 12 16.78 0.81 7.18
N GLY A 13 17.28 1.96 6.73
CA GLY A 13 18.33 1.99 5.70
C GLY A 13 17.86 1.53 4.32
N CYS A 14 16.66 1.90 3.89
CA CYS A 14 16.15 1.44 2.59
C CYS A 14 16.62 2.26 1.37
N GLY A 15 17.25 3.42 1.58
CA GLY A 15 17.77 4.27 0.50
C GLY A 15 16.72 4.98 -0.38
N ARG A 16 15.41 4.70 -0.25
CA ARG A 16 14.38 5.32 -1.12
C ARG A 16 14.38 6.85 -1.06
N CYS A 17 14.65 7.43 0.11
CA CYS A 17 14.77 8.88 0.27
C CYS A 17 16.03 9.47 -0.39
N ILE A 18 17.09 8.68 -0.54
CA ILE A 18 18.30 9.06 -1.29
C ILE A 18 17.91 9.24 -2.75
N THR A 19 17.32 8.21 -3.36
CA THR A 19 16.87 8.24 -4.77
C THR A 19 15.82 9.32 -5.03
N ALA A 20 14.99 9.67 -4.05
CA ALA A 20 13.97 10.70 -4.18
C ALA A 20 14.48 12.13 -3.96
N CYS A 21 15.69 12.34 -3.42
CA CYS A 21 16.22 13.66 -3.13
C CYS A 21 16.77 14.32 -4.41
N PRO A 22 16.17 15.41 -4.91
CA PRO A 22 16.62 16.05 -6.16
C PRO A 22 17.91 16.87 -6.01
N LYS A 23 18.48 16.90 -4.80
CA LYS A 23 19.67 17.66 -4.43
C LYS A 23 20.79 16.75 -3.91
N ASP A 24 20.57 15.44 -3.87
CA ASP A 24 21.54 14.45 -3.40
C ASP A 24 22.08 14.72 -1.97
N LEU A 25 21.24 15.31 -1.11
CA LEU A 25 21.60 15.70 0.27
C LEU A 25 21.39 14.61 1.32
N ILE A 26 21.09 13.37 0.91
CA ILE A 26 20.83 12.25 1.81
C ILE A 26 21.72 11.10 1.38
N GLU A 27 22.41 10.48 2.32
CA GLU A 27 23.28 9.33 2.08
C GLU A 27 23.09 8.25 3.14
N PHE A 28 23.73 7.10 2.93
CA PHE A 28 23.81 6.08 3.98
C PHE A 28 24.82 6.50 5.04
N SER A 29 24.45 6.34 6.31
CA SER A 29 25.38 6.51 7.43
C SER A 29 26.52 5.49 7.36
N THR A 30 27.68 5.86 7.89
CA THR A 30 28.79 4.91 8.12
C THR A 30 28.61 4.10 9.40
N GLU A 31 27.57 4.40 10.19
CA GLU A 31 27.24 3.76 11.47
C GLU A 31 25.95 2.93 11.37
N LEU A 32 25.80 1.99 12.30
CA LEU A 32 24.55 1.25 12.50
C LEU A 32 23.75 1.90 13.62
N ASN A 33 22.43 1.95 13.47
CA ASN A 33 21.56 2.29 14.59
C ASN A 33 21.42 1.11 15.58
N ASP A 34 20.72 1.33 16.70
CA ASP A 34 20.50 0.33 17.75
C ASP A 34 19.75 -0.94 17.28
N ARG A 35 19.19 -0.91 16.06
CA ARG A 35 18.47 -2.03 15.45
C ARG A 35 19.32 -2.77 14.40
N GLY A 36 20.57 -2.35 14.21
CA GLY A 36 21.52 -2.97 13.28
C GLY A 36 21.32 -2.55 11.83
N TYR A 37 20.59 -1.47 11.54
CA TYR A 37 20.43 -0.93 10.19
C TYR A 37 21.44 0.17 9.90
N THR A 38 21.99 0.16 8.70
CA THR A 38 22.70 1.31 8.11
C THR A 38 21.66 2.37 7.73
N TYR A 39 21.29 3.21 8.70
CA TYR A 39 20.30 4.26 8.49
C TYR A 39 20.79 5.32 7.50
N VAL A 40 19.89 6.22 7.09
CA VAL A 40 20.23 7.34 6.21
C VAL A 40 20.51 8.60 7.03
N SER A 41 21.48 9.39 6.63
CA SER A 41 21.86 10.66 7.24
C SER A 41 21.70 11.80 6.24
N PHE A 42 21.54 13.02 6.75
CA PHE A 42 21.58 14.21 5.92
C PHE A 42 23.02 14.63 5.71
N ASN A 43 23.47 14.66 4.46
CA ASN A 43 24.82 15.06 4.07
C ASN A 43 24.76 16.37 3.27
N GLY A 44 24.77 17.48 3.99
CA GLY A 44 24.72 18.82 3.42
C GLY A 44 24.47 19.88 4.49
N HIS A 45 24.42 21.14 4.08
CA HIS A 45 23.95 22.19 4.96
C HIS A 45 22.43 22.34 4.85
N GLN A 46 21.75 22.70 5.95
CA GLN A 46 20.28 22.71 5.98
C GLN A 46 19.71 23.70 4.95
N GLU A 47 20.43 24.78 4.66
CA GLU A 47 20.13 25.77 3.62
C GLU A 47 20.08 25.21 2.19
N ASP A 48 20.71 24.07 1.91
CA ASP A 48 20.68 23.41 0.61
C ASP A 48 19.34 22.70 0.36
N CYS A 49 18.62 22.37 1.44
CA CYS A 49 17.34 21.68 1.38
C CYS A 49 16.24 22.60 0.81
N THR A 50 15.57 22.14 -0.24
CA THR A 50 14.46 22.90 -0.86
C THR A 50 13.15 22.81 -0.08
N GLY A 51 13.04 21.89 0.90
CA GLY A 51 11.80 21.64 1.64
C GLY A 51 10.70 20.96 0.82
N CYS A 52 11.04 20.29 -0.29
CA CYS A 52 10.08 19.71 -1.24
C CYS A 52 9.29 18.48 -0.76
N THR A 53 9.64 17.90 0.40
CA THR A 53 8.98 16.73 1.05
C THR A 53 9.08 15.38 0.33
N LEU A 54 9.75 15.28 -0.82
CA LEU A 54 9.83 14.02 -1.58
C LEU A 54 10.40 12.85 -0.77
N CYS A 55 11.45 13.08 0.02
CA CYS A 55 12.04 12.10 0.93
C CYS A 55 11.04 11.54 1.96
N ALA A 56 10.18 12.40 2.52
CA ALA A 56 9.15 12.02 3.47
C ALA A 56 8.00 11.24 2.80
N VAL A 57 7.58 11.67 1.61
CA VAL A 57 6.54 11.00 0.82
C VAL A 57 6.94 9.57 0.45
N VAL A 58 8.21 9.30 0.15
CA VAL A 58 8.67 7.94 -0.18
C VAL A 58 9.07 7.11 1.04
N CYS A 59 9.21 7.71 2.22
CA CYS A 59 9.62 7.01 3.43
C CYS A 59 8.53 6.03 3.90
N PRO A 60 8.79 4.71 3.92
CA PRO A 60 7.82 3.73 4.39
C PRO A 60 7.68 3.69 5.92
N ASP A 61 8.68 4.18 6.66
CA ASP A 61 8.75 4.09 8.13
C ASP A 61 8.42 5.40 8.85
N GLN A 62 8.01 6.45 8.11
CA GLN A 62 7.64 7.77 8.65
C GLN A 62 8.75 8.43 9.49
N GLY A 63 10.02 8.10 9.19
CA GLY A 63 11.19 8.62 9.92
C GLY A 63 11.83 9.86 9.30
N VAL A 64 11.10 10.62 8.47
CA VAL A 64 11.64 11.83 7.82
C VAL A 64 10.68 12.99 8.02
N GLU A 65 11.15 14.03 8.68
CA GLU A 65 10.43 15.26 8.90
C GLU A 65 11.06 16.39 8.09
N VAL A 66 10.21 17.26 7.53
CA VAL A 66 10.63 18.36 6.66
C VAL A 66 9.92 19.64 7.08
N TRP A 67 10.66 20.74 7.16
CA TRP A 67 10.17 22.08 7.46
C TRP A 67 10.49 23.03 6.31
N ASN A 68 9.60 24.00 6.07
CA ASN A 68 9.85 25.06 5.10
C ASN A 68 10.64 26.25 5.68
N HIS A 69 10.93 27.23 4.82
CA HIS A 69 11.64 28.46 5.18
C HIS A 69 11.04 29.26 6.35
N LYS A 70 9.75 29.08 6.66
CA LYS A 70 9.03 29.70 7.79
C LYS A 70 9.03 28.85 9.06
N ASP A 71 9.86 27.81 9.13
CA ASP A 71 9.91 26.83 10.23
C ASP A 71 8.58 26.13 10.50
N LYS A 72 7.72 26.05 9.48
CA LYS A 72 6.50 25.25 9.52
C LYS A 72 6.79 23.87 8.95
N GLN A 73 6.49 22.83 9.73
CA GLN A 73 6.55 21.45 9.29
C GLN A 73 5.64 21.26 8.07
N THR A 74 6.22 20.87 6.94
CA THR A 74 5.50 20.68 5.66
C THR A 74 5.00 19.27 5.46
N PHE A 75 5.54 18.32 6.22
CA PHE A 75 5.09 16.93 6.25
C PHE A 75 4.87 16.50 7.70
N VAL A 76 3.62 16.24 8.06
CA VAL A 76 3.21 15.84 9.39
C VAL A 76 2.65 14.42 9.29
N ASN A 77 3.08 13.53 10.18
CA ASN A 77 2.55 12.19 10.26
C ASN A 77 1.06 12.25 10.66
N THR A 78 0.25 11.44 10.00
CA THR A 78 -1.21 11.40 10.20
C THR A 78 -1.58 10.86 11.57
N ALA A 79 -2.61 11.43 12.19
CA ALA A 79 -3.17 10.91 13.44
C ALA A 79 -3.87 9.55 13.27
N GLY A 80 -4.12 9.14 12.02
CA GLY A 80 -4.69 7.83 11.67
C GLY A 80 -3.71 6.67 11.78
N LEU A 81 -2.43 6.92 12.09
CA LEU A 81 -1.45 5.89 12.43
C LEU A 81 -0.97 6.05 13.88
N THR A 82 -0.62 4.93 14.50
CA THR A 82 0.01 4.90 15.83
C THR A 82 1.47 5.31 15.73
N GLU A 83 2.10 5.59 16.87
CA GLU A 83 3.54 5.87 16.93
C GLU A 83 4.41 4.62 16.78
N ASN A 84 3.80 3.43 16.66
CA ASN A 84 4.53 2.17 16.57
C ASN A 84 5.50 2.16 15.39
N MET A 85 6.69 1.62 15.61
CA MET A 85 7.63 1.34 14.53
C MET A 85 7.12 0.15 13.71
N THR A 86 7.20 0.25 12.39
CA THR A 86 6.71 -0.84 11.56
C THR A 86 7.65 -2.06 11.64
N HIS A 87 7.09 -3.25 11.51
CA HIS A 87 7.84 -4.50 11.39
C HIS A 87 8.11 -4.89 9.94
N TYR A 88 7.69 -4.07 8.97
CA TYR A 88 7.93 -4.34 7.56
C TYR A 88 9.42 -4.28 7.21
N CYS A 89 9.82 -5.05 6.20
CA CYS A 89 11.19 -5.09 5.73
C CYS A 89 11.66 -3.71 5.22
N PRO A 90 12.98 -3.42 5.25
CA PRO A 90 13.53 -2.21 4.64
C PRO A 90 13.05 -2.05 3.19
N GLY A 91 12.46 -0.89 2.88
CA GLY A 91 12.00 -0.56 1.53
C GLY A 91 10.64 -1.16 1.14
N CYS A 92 10.00 -1.92 2.03
CA CYS A 92 8.68 -2.46 1.76
C CYS A 92 7.63 -1.33 1.69
N THR A 93 6.85 -1.30 0.61
CA THR A 93 5.87 -0.24 0.37
C THR A 93 4.59 -0.34 1.20
N HIS A 94 4.40 -1.39 2.01
CA HIS A 94 3.25 -1.48 2.93
C HIS A 94 3.10 -0.23 3.81
N GLY A 95 4.19 0.27 4.37
CA GLY A 95 4.17 1.47 5.21
C GLY A 95 3.76 2.74 4.47
N VAL A 96 4.12 2.87 3.18
CA VAL A 96 3.60 3.94 2.32
C VAL A 96 2.11 3.80 2.13
N VAL A 97 1.60 2.60 1.80
CA VAL A 97 0.16 2.39 1.59
C VAL A 97 -0.64 2.67 2.87
N HIS A 98 -0.15 2.23 4.03
CA HIS A 98 -0.78 2.52 5.32
C HIS A 98 -0.91 4.02 5.57
N ARG A 99 0.18 4.75 5.37
CA ARG A 99 0.21 6.20 5.52
C ARG A 99 -0.78 6.88 4.59
N LEU A 100 -0.79 6.52 3.30
CA LEU A 100 -1.72 7.11 2.34
C LEU A 100 -3.18 6.84 2.71
N THR A 101 -3.49 5.63 3.18
CA THR A 101 -4.84 5.28 3.67
C THR A 101 -5.23 6.09 4.89
N ALA A 102 -4.36 6.19 5.89
CA ALA A 102 -4.61 6.95 7.11
C ALA A 102 -4.75 8.45 6.85
N GLU A 103 -3.86 9.04 6.04
CA GLU A 103 -3.96 10.44 5.59
C GLU A 103 -5.31 10.72 4.91
N VAL A 104 -5.78 9.80 4.05
CA VAL A 104 -7.08 9.93 3.39
C VAL A 104 -8.24 9.86 4.38
N LEU A 105 -8.21 8.93 5.33
CA LEU A 105 -9.25 8.82 6.35
C LEU A 105 -9.30 10.08 7.22
N GLU A 106 -8.15 10.64 7.59
CA GLU A 106 -8.04 11.90 8.33
C GLU A 106 -8.58 13.09 7.51
N GLU A 107 -8.15 13.24 6.25
CA GLU A 107 -8.62 14.30 5.35
C GLU A 107 -10.13 14.29 5.14
N LEU A 108 -10.74 13.11 5.15
CA LEU A 108 -12.19 12.94 4.97
C LEU A 108 -12.96 12.99 6.30
N GLY A 109 -12.28 13.14 7.45
CA GLY A 109 -12.91 13.14 8.78
C GLY A 109 -13.60 11.81 9.10
N LEU A 110 -13.00 10.68 8.70
CA LEU A 110 -13.60 9.35 8.80
C LEU A 110 -13.02 8.47 9.91
N LEU A 111 -11.92 8.87 10.56
CA LEU A 111 -11.21 8.06 11.56
C LEU A 111 -12.14 7.48 12.64
N ASP A 112 -12.94 8.31 13.28
CA ASP A 112 -13.83 7.94 14.42
C ASP A 112 -14.91 6.90 14.08
N ARG A 113 -15.15 6.62 12.80
CA ARG A 113 -16.15 5.65 12.35
C ARG A 113 -15.61 4.65 11.34
N THR A 114 -14.29 4.53 11.23
CA THR A 114 -13.65 3.57 10.36
C THR A 114 -13.26 2.33 11.13
N VAL A 115 -13.52 1.16 10.54
CA VAL A 115 -13.03 -0.13 11.01
C VAL A 115 -12.26 -0.80 9.88
N GLY A 116 -11.04 -1.22 10.14
CA GLY A 116 -10.27 -2.00 9.17
C GLY A 116 -10.31 -3.50 9.47
N ILE A 117 -10.17 -4.30 8.42
CA ILE A 117 -10.07 -5.76 8.51
C ILE A 117 -8.69 -6.19 8.00
N ALA A 118 -7.88 -6.75 8.90
CA ALA A 118 -6.53 -7.21 8.62
C ALA A 118 -6.48 -8.74 8.62
N PRO A 119 -6.38 -9.39 7.45
CA PRO A 119 -6.23 -10.83 7.38
C PRO A 119 -4.76 -11.27 7.48
N VAL A 120 -4.58 -12.54 7.82
CA VAL A 120 -3.28 -13.25 7.86
C VAL A 120 -2.46 -12.98 6.59
N GLY A 121 -1.17 -12.67 6.78
CA GLY A 121 -0.24 -12.22 5.75
C GLY A 121 0.54 -10.99 6.23
N CYS A 122 1.44 -10.42 5.43
CA CYS A 122 2.12 -9.16 5.81
C CYS A 122 1.09 -8.04 6.14
N SER A 123 -0.08 -8.11 5.52
CA SER A 123 -1.25 -7.29 5.81
C SER A 123 -1.75 -7.37 7.25
N VAL A 124 -1.58 -8.49 7.95
CA VAL A 124 -2.17 -8.73 9.27
C VAL A 124 -1.69 -7.71 10.29
N LEU A 125 -0.43 -7.29 10.17
CA LEU A 125 0.22 -6.34 11.07
C LEU A 125 -0.39 -4.93 11.00
N ALA A 126 -1.28 -4.66 10.04
CA ALA A 126 -1.97 -3.38 9.92
C ALA A 126 -2.69 -2.98 11.23
N TYR A 127 -3.18 -3.95 12.02
CA TYR A 127 -3.84 -3.64 13.29
C TYR A 127 -2.92 -3.01 14.35
N GLU A 128 -1.59 -3.17 14.24
CA GLU A 128 -0.63 -2.54 15.15
C GLU A 128 -0.36 -1.07 14.79
N TYR A 129 -0.67 -0.67 13.54
CA TYR A 129 -0.23 0.61 12.98
C TYR A 129 -1.37 1.58 12.75
N PHE A 130 -2.58 1.12 12.43
CA PHE A 130 -3.73 1.99 12.26
C PHE A 130 -4.29 2.42 13.62
N ASN A 131 -4.45 3.71 13.84
CA ASN A 131 -5.02 4.27 15.06
C ASN A 131 -6.56 4.35 14.96
N ILE A 132 -7.18 3.21 14.69
CA ILE A 132 -8.63 2.98 14.56
C ILE A 132 -8.94 1.54 14.97
N ASP A 133 -10.23 1.21 15.12
CA ASP A 133 -10.64 -0.17 15.42
C ASP A 133 -10.29 -1.11 14.25
N MET A 134 -9.71 -2.26 14.56
CA MET A 134 -9.27 -3.25 13.58
C MET A 134 -9.71 -4.66 13.99
N PHE A 135 -10.25 -5.42 13.04
CA PHE A 135 -10.52 -6.84 13.22
C PHE A 135 -9.46 -7.68 12.51
N GLU A 136 -8.92 -8.68 13.20
CA GLU A 136 -8.18 -9.74 12.54
C GLU A 136 -9.16 -10.72 11.88
N ALA A 137 -8.89 -11.08 10.62
CA ALA A 137 -9.66 -12.09 9.91
C ALA A 137 -8.81 -13.32 9.61
N ALA A 138 -9.44 -14.49 9.64
CA ALA A 138 -8.83 -15.71 9.11
C ALA A 138 -8.42 -15.49 7.64
N HIS A 139 -7.37 -16.20 7.21
CA HIS A 139 -6.85 -16.05 5.86
C HIS A 139 -7.93 -16.30 4.78
N GLY A 140 -8.04 -15.38 3.84
CA GLY A 140 -9.03 -15.34 2.76
C GLY A 140 -10.42 -14.90 3.21
N ARG A 141 -10.63 -14.46 4.46
CA ARG A 141 -11.96 -14.14 5.00
C ARG A 141 -12.19 -12.66 5.27
N ALA A 142 -11.22 -11.79 4.98
CA ALA A 142 -11.41 -10.35 5.15
C ALA A 142 -12.68 -9.80 4.46
N PRO A 143 -13.05 -10.18 3.23
CA PRO A 143 -14.29 -9.70 2.61
C PRO A 143 -15.56 -10.15 3.33
N ALA A 144 -15.56 -11.37 3.89
CA ALA A 144 -16.69 -11.91 4.65
C ALA A 144 -16.85 -11.18 5.99
N VAL A 145 -15.76 -10.96 6.72
CA VAL A 145 -15.78 -10.20 7.99
C VAL A 145 -16.18 -8.75 7.73
N ALA A 146 -15.64 -8.11 6.69
CA ALA A 146 -16.02 -6.76 6.29
C ALA A 146 -17.51 -6.65 5.95
N THR A 147 -18.05 -7.63 5.23
CA THR A 147 -19.49 -7.72 4.92
C THR A 147 -20.30 -7.77 6.21
N GLY A 148 -19.91 -8.61 7.17
CA GLY A 148 -20.57 -8.71 8.47
C GLY A 148 -20.55 -7.38 9.24
N ALA A 149 -19.38 -6.76 9.37
CA ALA A 149 -19.22 -5.48 10.06
C ALA A 149 -20.07 -4.37 9.41
N LYS A 150 -20.02 -4.25 8.07
CA LYS A 150 -20.76 -3.22 7.33
C LYS A 150 -22.26 -3.41 7.44
N ARG A 151 -22.76 -4.65 7.37
CA ARG A 151 -24.20 -4.94 7.50
C ARG A 151 -24.71 -4.78 8.94
N ALA A 152 -23.90 -5.13 9.93
CA ALA A 152 -24.24 -4.95 11.34
C ALA A 152 -24.29 -3.46 11.74
N ARG A 153 -23.39 -2.64 11.19
CA ARG A 153 -23.37 -1.18 11.42
C ARG A 153 -23.20 -0.42 10.09
N PRO A 154 -24.30 -0.17 9.34
CA PRO A 154 -24.27 0.44 8.01
C PRO A 154 -23.55 1.80 7.91
N ASN A 155 -23.53 2.56 9.01
CA ASN A 155 -22.92 3.89 9.06
C ASN A 155 -21.38 3.87 9.20
N LEU A 156 -20.77 2.72 9.48
CA LEU A 156 -19.31 2.60 9.56
C LEU A 156 -18.68 2.66 8.17
N ILE A 157 -17.48 3.23 8.11
CA ILE A 157 -16.57 3.03 6.99
C ILE A 157 -15.82 1.73 7.28
N VAL A 158 -15.86 0.78 6.36
CA VAL A 158 -15.20 -0.52 6.52
C VAL A 158 -14.25 -0.71 5.36
N PHE A 159 -12.99 -1.02 5.67
CA PHE A 159 -12.02 -1.40 4.64
C PHE A 159 -11.32 -2.71 4.95
N THR A 160 -10.92 -3.44 3.92
CA THR A 160 -10.00 -4.57 4.04
C THR A 160 -8.63 -4.17 3.53
N TYR A 161 -7.58 -4.70 4.14
CA TYR A 161 -6.21 -4.54 3.69
C TYR A 161 -5.63 -5.92 3.40
N GLN A 162 -5.55 -6.34 2.14
CA GLN A 162 -5.32 -7.74 1.77
C GLN A 162 -4.07 -7.88 0.90
N GLY A 163 -3.29 -8.95 1.10
CA GLY A 163 -2.19 -9.33 0.21
C GLY A 163 -2.59 -10.38 -0.83
N ASP A 164 -1.63 -10.83 -1.64
CA ASP A 164 -1.86 -11.72 -2.78
C ASP A 164 -2.54 -13.04 -2.43
N GLY A 165 -1.92 -13.82 -1.55
CA GLY A 165 -2.46 -15.12 -1.15
C GLY A 165 -3.82 -15.01 -0.48
N ASP A 166 -4.07 -13.90 0.22
CA ASP A 166 -5.35 -13.66 0.87
C ASP A 166 -6.45 -13.42 -0.15
N LEU A 167 -6.24 -12.49 -1.07
CA LEU A 167 -7.29 -12.00 -1.96
C LEU A 167 -7.39 -12.78 -3.26
N ALA A 168 -6.25 -13.02 -3.93
CA ALA A 168 -6.22 -13.62 -5.26
C ALA A 168 -6.21 -15.15 -5.22
N SER A 169 -5.90 -15.76 -4.07
CA SER A 169 -5.91 -17.22 -3.88
C SER A 169 -7.04 -17.69 -2.97
N ILE A 170 -6.79 -17.90 -1.67
CA ILE A 170 -7.72 -18.59 -0.76
C ILE A 170 -9.01 -17.81 -0.51
N GLY A 171 -8.97 -16.48 -0.69
CA GLY A 171 -10.13 -15.58 -0.63
C GLY A 171 -10.69 -15.16 -1.99
N GLY A 172 -10.26 -15.75 -3.12
CA GLY A 172 -10.67 -15.36 -4.46
C GLY A 172 -12.19 -15.34 -4.66
N ASN A 173 -12.89 -16.38 -4.19
CA ASN A 173 -14.35 -16.41 -4.25
C ASN A 173 -15.00 -15.41 -3.27
N GLU A 174 -14.38 -15.14 -2.13
CA GLU A 174 -14.92 -14.21 -1.13
C GLU A 174 -14.94 -12.78 -1.67
N ILE A 175 -13.83 -12.33 -2.27
CA ILE A 175 -13.77 -11.00 -2.89
C ILE A 175 -14.70 -10.90 -4.09
N LEU A 176 -14.77 -11.94 -4.92
CA LEU A 176 -15.66 -12.00 -6.08
C LEU A 176 -17.13 -11.82 -5.65
N HIS A 177 -17.55 -12.56 -4.63
CA HIS A 177 -18.93 -12.47 -4.15
C HIS A 177 -19.22 -11.16 -3.39
N ALA A 178 -18.26 -10.61 -2.63
CA ALA A 178 -18.42 -9.30 -2.00
C ALA A 178 -18.59 -8.19 -3.06
N ALA A 179 -17.77 -8.20 -4.11
CA ALA A 179 -17.87 -7.28 -5.22
C ALA A 179 -19.19 -7.46 -5.99
N ASN A 180 -19.60 -8.70 -6.27
CA ASN A 180 -20.83 -8.99 -7.01
C ASN A 180 -22.09 -8.59 -6.22
N ARG A 181 -22.08 -8.72 -4.89
CA ARG A 181 -23.16 -8.19 -4.03
C ARG A 181 -23.17 -6.66 -3.93
N GLY A 182 -22.08 -6.00 -4.32
CA GLY A 182 -21.96 -4.55 -4.21
C GLY A 182 -21.86 -4.08 -2.76
N GLU A 183 -21.21 -4.88 -1.91
CA GLU A 183 -21.00 -4.54 -0.50
C GLU A 183 -20.33 -3.17 -0.40
N LYS A 184 -20.85 -2.31 0.47
CA LYS A 184 -20.40 -0.92 0.59
C LYS A 184 -19.13 -0.85 1.44
N ILE A 185 -18.08 -1.51 0.97
CA ILE A 185 -16.77 -1.60 1.60
C ILE A 185 -15.70 -1.12 0.61
N THR A 186 -14.54 -0.74 1.15
CA THR A 186 -13.35 -0.41 0.37
C THR A 186 -12.32 -1.51 0.53
N VAL A 187 -11.85 -2.09 -0.56
CA VAL A 187 -10.81 -3.12 -0.52
C VAL A 187 -9.50 -2.53 -1.02
N ILE A 188 -8.46 -2.62 -0.19
CA ILE A 188 -7.10 -2.26 -0.55
C ILE A 188 -6.33 -3.56 -0.77
N PHE A 189 -6.04 -3.85 -2.03
CA PHE A 189 -5.35 -5.06 -2.44
C PHE A 189 -3.88 -4.76 -2.72
N VAL A 190 -2.97 -5.25 -1.89
CA VAL A 190 -1.53 -5.09 -2.06
C VAL A 190 -0.99 -6.25 -2.90
N ASN A 191 -0.74 -5.97 -4.18
CA ASN A 191 -0.16 -6.90 -5.13
C ASN A 191 1.36 -6.72 -5.16
N ASN A 192 2.08 -7.64 -4.52
CA ASN A 192 3.53 -7.75 -4.55
C ASN A 192 4.00 -9.04 -5.25
N ALA A 193 3.14 -9.66 -6.06
CA ALA A 193 3.46 -10.83 -6.86
C ALA A 193 3.89 -12.10 -6.11
N ILE A 194 3.80 -12.17 -4.77
CA ILE A 194 4.27 -13.32 -3.97
C ILE A 194 3.49 -13.48 -2.66
N TYR A 195 3.66 -14.61 -1.96
CA TYR A 195 3.24 -14.74 -0.57
C TYR A 195 4.35 -14.26 0.36
N GLY A 196 4.35 -12.96 0.67
CA GLY A 196 5.47 -12.32 1.37
C GLY A 196 5.74 -12.87 2.77
N MET A 197 4.71 -13.11 3.59
CA MET A 197 4.90 -13.53 4.99
C MET A 197 5.45 -14.95 5.11
N THR A 198 5.15 -15.84 4.16
CA THR A 198 5.56 -17.25 4.17
C THR A 198 6.88 -17.47 3.42
N GLY A 199 7.71 -16.42 3.31
CA GLY A 199 9.03 -16.50 2.68
C GLY A 199 9.00 -16.40 1.16
N GLY A 200 8.00 -15.72 0.58
CA GLY A 200 7.95 -15.42 -0.85
C GLY A 200 7.63 -16.63 -1.73
N GLN A 201 6.55 -17.34 -1.42
CA GLN A 201 6.03 -18.43 -2.25
C GLN A 201 5.34 -17.86 -3.51
N MET A 202 5.19 -18.72 -4.52
CA MET A 202 4.46 -18.39 -5.74
C MET A 202 3.00 -18.06 -5.42
N ALA A 203 2.54 -16.95 -5.99
CA ALA A 203 1.22 -16.41 -5.81
C ALA A 203 0.45 -16.36 -7.14
N PRO A 204 -0.88 -16.23 -7.13
CA PRO A 204 -1.67 -16.07 -8.34
C PRO A 204 -1.20 -14.92 -9.24
N THR A 205 -0.62 -13.85 -8.70
CA THR A 205 -0.12 -12.70 -9.46
C THR A 205 1.39 -12.74 -9.76
N THR A 206 2.11 -13.79 -9.36
CA THR A 206 3.54 -13.97 -9.70
C THR A 206 3.75 -13.88 -11.20
N MET A 207 4.71 -13.07 -11.64
CA MET A 207 5.01 -12.80 -13.04
C MET A 207 5.59 -14.03 -13.75
N PRO A 208 5.45 -14.15 -15.09
CA PRO A 208 6.14 -15.19 -15.85
C PRO A 208 7.65 -15.16 -15.57
N GLU A 209 8.27 -16.34 -15.46
CA GLU A 209 9.71 -16.50 -15.18
C GLU A 209 10.19 -15.95 -13.81
N GLN A 210 9.35 -15.27 -13.04
CA GLN A 210 9.69 -14.79 -11.71
C GLN A 210 9.95 -15.97 -10.77
N LYS A 211 11.15 -16.01 -10.22
CA LYS A 211 11.58 -17.02 -9.25
C LYS A 211 10.96 -16.74 -7.89
N THR A 212 10.48 -17.80 -7.24
CA THR A 212 9.96 -17.77 -5.88
C THR A 212 10.47 -18.99 -5.12
N THR A 213 10.25 -19.07 -3.81
CA THR A 213 10.72 -20.23 -3.02
C THR A 213 10.07 -21.55 -3.43
N THR A 214 8.88 -21.52 -4.03
CA THR A 214 8.16 -22.70 -4.53
C THR A 214 8.22 -22.85 -6.04
N SER A 215 8.78 -21.88 -6.76
CA SER A 215 9.06 -21.92 -8.21
C SER A 215 10.51 -21.47 -8.47
N PRO A 216 11.52 -22.25 -8.07
CA PRO A 216 12.93 -21.84 -8.15
C PRO A 216 13.44 -21.64 -9.57
N MET A 217 12.80 -22.28 -10.56
CA MET A 217 13.09 -22.11 -11.99
C MET A 217 12.30 -20.97 -12.64
N GLY A 218 11.50 -20.23 -11.86
CA GLY A 218 10.57 -19.24 -12.36
C GLY A 218 9.14 -19.80 -12.50
N ARG A 219 8.15 -18.91 -12.59
CA ARG A 219 6.78 -19.31 -12.95
C ARG A 219 6.75 -19.81 -14.39
N ASP A 220 6.37 -21.07 -14.56
CA ASP A 220 6.04 -21.66 -15.85
C ASP A 220 4.55 -21.47 -16.15
N VAL A 221 4.24 -20.64 -17.15
CA VAL A 221 2.85 -20.31 -17.51
C VAL A 221 2.11 -21.44 -18.20
N GLU A 222 2.81 -22.41 -18.78
CA GLU A 222 2.18 -23.57 -19.41
C GLU A 222 1.61 -24.54 -18.37
N THR A 223 2.29 -24.68 -17.23
CA THR A 223 1.88 -25.60 -16.17
C THR A 223 1.06 -24.93 -15.07
N THR A 224 1.25 -23.62 -14.84
CA THR A 224 0.61 -22.89 -13.73
C THR A 224 -0.30 -21.75 -14.19
N GLY A 225 -0.44 -21.54 -15.50
CA GLY A 225 -1.24 -20.47 -16.09
C GLY A 225 -0.55 -19.10 -16.01
N TYR A 226 -1.19 -18.10 -16.59
CA TYR A 226 -0.73 -16.70 -16.54
C TYR A 226 -1.12 -16.02 -15.21
N PRO A 227 -0.36 -14.98 -14.79
CA PRO A 227 -0.68 -14.21 -13.60
C PRO A 227 -2.10 -13.63 -13.61
N MET A 228 -2.81 -13.68 -12.48
CA MET A 228 -4.20 -13.24 -12.41
C MET A 228 -4.33 -11.72 -12.40
N ARG A 229 -5.09 -11.19 -13.36
CA ARG A 229 -5.42 -9.76 -13.49
C ARG A 229 -6.71 -9.44 -12.71
N VAL A 230 -6.60 -9.33 -11.39
CA VAL A 230 -7.75 -9.26 -10.47
C VAL A 230 -8.64 -8.03 -10.72
N SER A 231 -8.07 -6.84 -10.91
CA SER A 231 -8.84 -5.63 -11.24
C SER A 231 -9.71 -5.83 -12.48
N GLU A 232 -9.14 -6.43 -13.52
CA GLU A 232 -9.82 -6.70 -14.78
C GLU A 232 -10.92 -7.76 -14.62
N LEU A 233 -10.66 -8.83 -13.87
CA LEU A 233 -11.66 -9.85 -13.54
C LEU A 233 -12.86 -9.23 -12.81
N LEU A 234 -12.63 -8.44 -11.75
CA LEU A 234 -13.71 -7.80 -11.01
C LEU A 234 -14.45 -6.74 -11.84
N ALA A 235 -13.79 -6.08 -12.78
CA ALA A 235 -14.41 -5.10 -13.66
C ALA A 235 -15.46 -5.70 -14.60
N THR A 236 -15.40 -7.02 -14.87
CA THR A 236 -16.41 -7.71 -15.68
C THR A 236 -17.76 -7.89 -14.99
N LEU A 237 -17.84 -7.77 -13.67
CA LEU A 237 -19.09 -7.89 -12.93
C LEU A 237 -20.07 -6.81 -13.35
N LYS A 238 -21.38 -7.10 -13.35
CA LYS A 238 -22.40 -6.09 -13.70
C LYS A 238 -22.59 -5.04 -12.60
N THR A 239 -22.49 -5.44 -11.33
CA THR A 239 -22.77 -4.60 -10.16
C THR A 239 -21.93 -3.32 -10.13
N PRO A 240 -22.53 -2.14 -9.84
CA PRO A 240 -21.78 -0.89 -9.76
C PRO A 240 -20.61 -0.97 -8.78
N ALA A 241 -19.43 -0.56 -9.24
CA ALA A 241 -18.21 -0.59 -8.45
C ALA A 241 -17.22 0.49 -8.94
N PHE A 242 -16.33 0.90 -8.04
CA PHE A 242 -15.12 1.63 -8.36
C PHE A 242 -13.94 0.66 -8.29
N ILE A 243 -13.25 0.45 -9.41
CA ILE A 243 -12.12 -0.49 -9.51
C ILE A 243 -10.95 0.25 -10.13
N ALA A 244 -9.85 0.36 -9.41
CA ALA A 244 -8.66 1.06 -9.86
C ALA A 244 -7.38 0.34 -9.45
N ARG A 245 -6.30 0.58 -10.20
CA ARG A 245 -4.94 0.14 -9.86
C ARG A 245 -4.01 1.34 -9.78
N GLY A 246 -3.26 1.44 -8.68
CA GLY A 246 -2.17 2.40 -8.47
C GLY A 246 -0.86 1.69 -8.09
N SER A 247 0.17 2.46 -7.78
CA SER A 247 1.45 1.93 -7.33
C SER A 247 2.08 2.81 -6.26
N ALA A 248 2.87 2.18 -5.37
CA ALA A 248 3.57 2.83 -4.27
C ALA A 248 5.11 2.85 -4.43
N HIS A 249 5.64 2.42 -5.58
CA HIS A 249 7.10 2.28 -5.80
C HIS A 249 7.86 3.62 -5.83
N ASP A 250 7.22 4.72 -6.21
CA ASP A 250 7.83 6.05 -6.19
C ASP A 250 6.88 7.12 -5.62
N GLY A 251 7.39 8.34 -5.44
CA GLY A 251 6.60 9.46 -4.93
C GLY A 251 5.47 9.92 -5.87
N LYS A 252 5.71 9.92 -7.19
CA LYS A 252 4.74 10.40 -8.20
C LYS A 252 3.52 9.49 -8.27
N HIS A 253 3.74 8.18 -8.31
CA HIS A 253 2.73 7.15 -8.32
C HIS A 253 2.04 7.04 -6.96
N SER A 254 2.78 7.21 -5.84
CA SER A 254 2.16 7.28 -4.51
C SER A 254 1.15 8.43 -4.38
N LEU A 255 1.45 9.62 -4.91
CA LEU A 255 0.50 10.73 -4.93
C LEU A 255 -0.75 10.46 -5.78
N LYS A 256 -0.60 9.74 -6.90
CA LYS A 256 -1.75 9.31 -7.72
C LYS A 256 -2.56 8.23 -7.00
N LEU A 257 -1.89 7.27 -6.36
CA LEU A 257 -2.50 6.21 -5.57
C LEU A 257 -3.34 6.80 -4.43
N LYS A 258 -2.83 7.82 -3.72
CA LYS A 258 -3.60 8.54 -2.69
C LYS A 258 -4.95 9.05 -3.20
N ARG A 259 -4.98 9.60 -4.42
CA ARG A 259 -6.23 10.09 -5.04
C ARG A 259 -7.21 8.95 -5.33
N LEU A 260 -6.72 7.80 -5.78
CA LEU A 260 -7.56 6.62 -6.00
C LEU A 260 -8.14 6.07 -4.69
N ILE A 261 -7.31 5.99 -3.64
CA ILE A 261 -7.75 5.59 -2.29
C ILE A 261 -8.80 6.57 -1.77
N LYS A 262 -8.58 7.88 -1.93
CA LYS A 262 -9.55 8.92 -1.56
C LYS A 262 -10.90 8.74 -2.26
N GLN A 263 -10.87 8.60 -3.58
CA GLN A 263 -12.08 8.38 -4.38
C GLN A 263 -12.82 7.10 -3.95
N ALA A 264 -12.11 6.01 -3.64
CA ALA A 264 -12.70 4.78 -3.13
C ALA A 264 -13.45 4.98 -1.80
N PHE A 265 -12.87 5.73 -0.85
CA PHE A 265 -13.52 6.06 0.42
C PHE A 265 -14.65 7.07 0.27
N GLU A 266 -14.56 8.03 -0.64
CA GLU A 266 -15.67 8.95 -0.97
C GLU A 266 -16.89 8.17 -1.48
N TYR A 267 -16.71 7.24 -2.42
CA TYR A 267 -17.81 6.38 -2.88
C TYR A 267 -18.42 5.54 -1.77
N GLN A 268 -17.62 5.08 -0.80
CA GLN A 268 -18.14 4.34 0.34
C GLN A 268 -18.91 5.25 1.31
N ARG A 269 -18.36 6.43 1.64
CA ARG A 269 -18.98 7.46 2.47
C ARG A 269 -20.33 7.87 1.90
N ASP A 270 -20.41 8.01 0.59
CA ASP A 270 -21.59 8.44 -0.15
C ASP A 270 -22.48 7.23 -0.52
N ASN A 271 -22.20 6.05 0.06
CA ASN A 271 -22.97 4.81 -0.10
C ASN A 271 -23.21 4.39 -1.57
N THR A 272 -22.31 4.78 -2.47
CA THR A 272 -22.51 4.67 -3.91
C THR A 272 -22.27 3.25 -4.42
N CYS A 273 -21.10 2.67 -4.15
CA CYS A 273 -20.70 1.40 -4.74
C CYS A 273 -19.71 0.62 -3.88
N PHE A 274 -19.42 -0.62 -4.30
CA PHE A 274 -18.26 -1.36 -3.81
C PHE A 274 -16.99 -0.73 -4.39
N SER A 275 -15.95 -0.56 -3.57
CA SER A 275 -14.70 0.05 -4.01
C SER A 275 -13.53 -0.92 -3.87
N PHE A 276 -12.66 -0.96 -4.87
CA PHE A 276 -11.47 -1.80 -4.91
C PHE A 276 -10.29 -1.02 -5.49
N VAL A 277 -9.20 -0.98 -4.75
CA VAL A 277 -7.94 -0.36 -5.16
C VAL A 277 -6.84 -1.40 -5.08
N GLU A 278 -6.38 -1.86 -6.24
CA GLU A 278 -5.15 -2.66 -6.35
C GLU A 278 -3.93 -1.76 -6.29
N VAL A 279 -2.94 -2.16 -5.50
CA VAL A 279 -1.71 -1.44 -5.28
C VAL A 279 -0.55 -2.32 -5.69
N LEU A 280 0.13 -1.95 -6.77
CA LEU A 280 1.42 -2.56 -7.09
C LEU A 280 2.44 -2.11 -6.04
N SER A 281 3.01 -3.10 -5.37
CA SER A 281 3.83 -2.95 -4.16
C SER A 281 5.11 -3.77 -4.28
N THR A 282 6.19 -3.29 -3.66
CA THR A 282 7.48 -3.97 -3.68
C THR A 282 7.64 -4.93 -2.50
N CYS A 283 8.42 -6.01 -2.72
CA CYS A 283 8.84 -6.91 -1.65
C CYS A 283 10.35 -7.22 -1.73
N PRO A 284 11.23 -6.23 -1.47
CA PRO A 284 12.67 -6.34 -1.73
C PRO A 284 13.30 -7.61 -1.14
N THR A 285 13.02 -7.89 0.14
CA THR A 285 13.58 -9.05 0.86
C THR A 285 13.24 -10.38 0.20
N ASN A 286 11.98 -10.61 -0.15
CA ASN A 286 11.58 -11.91 -0.71
C ASN A 286 11.78 -12.00 -2.23
N TRP A 287 11.96 -10.88 -2.91
CA TRP A 287 12.42 -10.85 -4.29
C TRP A 287 13.94 -11.03 -4.39
N GLY A 288 14.67 -10.93 -3.27
CA GLY A 288 16.13 -11.01 -3.25
C GLY A 288 16.79 -9.81 -3.94
N MET A 289 16.15 -8.65 -3.87
CA MET A 289 16.55 -7.41 -4.54
C MET A 289 16.82 -6.31 -3.49
N SER A 290 17.69 -5.37 -3.83
CA SER A 290 17.72 -4.10 -3.08
C SER A 290 16.38 -3.35 -3.25
N PRO A 291 16.05 -2.40 -2.36
CA PRO A 291 14.85 -1.58 -2.54
C PRO A 291 14.79 -0.83 -3.88
N ASP A 292 15.92 -0.31 -4.38
CA ASP A 292 15.96 0.41 -5.66
C ASP A 292 15.82 -0.52 -6.87
N GLU A 293 16.40 -1.72 -6.80
CA GLU A 293 16.20 -2.77 -7.81
C GLU A 293 14.75 -3.23 -7.84
N ALA A 294 14.13 -3.40 -6.67
CA ALA A 294 12.72 -3.78 -6.56
C ALA A 294 11.78 -2.70 -7.12
N ASP A 295 12.06 -1.42 -6.85
CA ASP A 295 11.28 -0.30 -7.41
C ASP A 295 11.39 -0.28 -8.95
N LYS A 296 12.61 -0.50 -9.51
CA LYS A 296 12.83 -0.61 -10.97
C LYS A 296 12.12 -1.81 -11.58
N TRP A 297 12.26 -3.00 -10.97
CA TRP A 297 11.64 -4.23 -11.46
C TRP A 297 10.11 -4.13 -11.49
N LEU A 298 9.51 -3.51 -10.47
CA LEU A 298 8.07 -3.24 -10.50
C LEU A 298 7.69 -2.37 -11.70
N GLU A 299 8.46 -1.31 -11.98
CA GLU A 299 8.20 -0.41 -13.12
C GLU A 299 8.39 -1.11 -14.48
N THR A 300 9.43 -1.92 -14.64
CA THR A 300 9.79 -2.53 -15.92
C THR A 300 9.04 -3.83 -16.21
N ASP A 301 8.67 -4.59 -15.19
CA ASP A 301 8.14 -5.96 -15.35
C ASP A 301 6.68 -6.06 -14.92
N MET A 302 6.34 -5.57 -13.72
CA MET A 302 4.96 -5.68 -13.21
C MET A 302 4.01 -4.69 -13.89
N MET A 303 4.39 -3.42 -14.01
CA MET A 303 3.50 -2.36 -14.52
C MET A 303 3.02 -2.59 -15.97
N PRO A 304 3.84 -3.09 -16.91
CA PRO A 304 3.36 -3.41 -18.26
C PRO A 304 2.29 -4.50 -18.27
N TYR A 305 2.40 -5.50 -17.38
CA TYR A 305 1.41 -6.57 -17.27
C TYR A 305 0.17 -6.14 -16.48
N TYR A 306 0.37 -5.33 -15.45
CA TYR A 306 -0.64 -4.78 -14.56
C TYR A 306 -0.77 -3.26 -14.78
N PRO A 307 -1.40 -2.80 -15.89
CA PRO A 307 -1.45 -1.39 -16.21
C PRO A 307 -2.15 -0.59 -15.11
N LEU A 308 -1.64 0.60 -14.80
CA LEU A 308 -2.25 1.51 -13.83
C LEU A 308 -3.46 2.21 -14.45
N GLY A 309 -4.46 2.55 -13.63
CA GLY A 309 -5.63 3.29 -14.10
C GLY A 309 -6.91 2.92 -13.40
N ILE A 310 -8.03 3.41 -13.92
CA ILE A 310 -9.38 3.10 -13.45
C ILE A 310 -10.01 2.16 -14.46
N PHE A 311 -10.44 1.00 -13.99
CA PHE A 311 -11.02 -0.09 -14.79
C PHE A 311 -12.54 -0.06 -14.77
N LYS A 312 -13.12 0.45 -13.68
CA LYS A 312 -14.57 0.60 -13.54
C LYS A 312 -14.91 1.79 -12.65
N GLN A 313 -15.93 2.53 -13.04
CA GLN A 313 -16.58 3.55 -12.21
C GLN A 313 -18.09 3.29 -12.21
N PRO A 314 -18.81 3.64 -11.12
CA PRO A 314 -20.26 3.64 -11.15
C PRO A 314 -20.75 4.64 -12.22
N GLU A 315 -21.79 4.28 -12.98
CA GLU A 315 -22.46 5.23 -13.88
C GLU A 315 -22.93 6.45 -13.05
N ALA A 316 -22.90 7.64 -13.64
CA ALA A 316 -23.53 8.81 -13.03
C ALA A 316 -25.00 8.44 -12.74
N PRO A 317 -25.57 8.85 -11.59
CA PRO A 317 -26.96 8.55 -11.30
C PRO A 317 -27.80 9.06 -12.46
N HIS A 318 -28.51 8.16 -13.14
CA HIS A 318 -29.48 8.54 -14.15
C HIS A 318 -30.45 9.52 -13.48
N ALA A 319 -30.49 10.75 -13.98
CA ALA A 319 -31.49 11.72 -13.58
C ALA A 319 -32.80 11.27 -14.22
N ASP A 320 -33.52 10.39 -13.53
CA ASP A 320 -34.92 10.10 -13.80
C ASP A 320 -35.81 11.24 -13.30
#